data_AF-A0A1Q8AZC9-F1
#
_entry.id   AF-A0A1Q8AZC9-F1
#
_cell.length_a   1.000
_cell.length_b   1.000
_cell.length_c   1.000
_cell.angle_alpha   90.00
_cell.angle_beta   90.00
_cell.angle_gamma   90.00
#
_symmetry.space_group_name_H-M   'P 1'
#
loop_
_entity.id
_entity.type
_entity.pdbx_description
1 polymer ?
#
loop_
_entity_poly.entity_id
_entity_poly.type
_entity_poly.pdbx_seq_one_letter_code
_entity_poly.pdbx_strand_id
1 'polypeptide(L)'
;MEIKLAVDASVAIAHPLEPGLRGIYGTIFTGPASDDRADLKNVTIFADAEVDRSPCGTGTCAVMAVIDAMGLLGEDKPFVHESLIGTRFTGRVASRTLVGEHHAIVPEIEGSAWITGEHTFIVDDTDPLKNGFRI
;
A
#
# COMPACT_ATOMS: atom_id res chain seq x y z
N MET A 1 4.18 -3.15 -15.09
CA MET A 1 3.05 -2.21 -14.86
C MET A 1 1.83 -2.48 -15.75
N GLU A 2 1.76 -3.61 -16.47
CA GLU A 2 0.70 -3.88 -17.46
C GLU A 2 -0.70 -3.86 -16.86
N ILE A 3 -0.90 -4.50 -15.69
CA ILE A 3 -2.22 -4.55 -15.02
C ILE A 3 -2.73 -3.15 -14.70
N LYS A 4 -1.90 -2.31 -14.05
CA LYS A 4 -2.26 -0.91 -13.75
C LYS A 4 -2.73 -0.18 -15.00
N LEU A 5 -1.92 -0.20 -16.06
CA LEU A 5 -2.20 0.53 -17.29
C LEU A 5 -3.46 0.01 -17.99
N ALA A 6 -3.66 -1.30 -18.00
CA ALA A 6 -4.86 -1.90 -18.57
C ALA A 6 -6.13 -1.50 -17.81
N VAL A 7 -6.09 -1.50 -16.46
CA VAL A 7 -7.25 -1.09 -15.65
C VAL A 7 -7.52 0.41 -15.81
N ASP A 8 -6.51 1.28 -15.70
CA ASP A 8 -6.65 2.73 -15.90
C ASP A 8 -7.23 3.08 -17.28
N ALA A 9 -6.87 2.33 -18.33
CA ALA A 9 -7.42 2.52 -19.67
C ALA A 9 -8.87 2.03 -19.82
N SER A 10 -9.30 1.10 -18.97
CA SER A 10 -10.62 0.46 -19.05
C SER A 10 -11.69 1.09 -18.16
N VAL A 11 -11.28 1.71 -17.04
CA VAL A 11 -12.20 2.24 -16.02
C VAL A 11 -11.70 3.60 -15.55
N ALA A 12 -12.59 4.60 -15.55
CA ALA A 12 -12.30 5.89 -14.94
C ALA A 12 -12.28 5.76 -13.41
N ILE A 13 -11.09 5.90 -12.81
CA ILE A 13 -10.93 5.91 -11.35
C ILE A 13 -10.81 7.35 -10.85
N ALA A 14 -11.69 7.73 -9.93
CA ALA A 14 -11.68 9.02 -9.26
C ALA A 14 -12.15 8.87 -7.81
N HIS A 15 -11.52 9.61 -6.89
CA HIS A 15 -11.99 9.67 -5.50
C HIS A 15 -13.31 10.46 -5.42
N PRO A 16 -14.32 9.98 -4.68
CA PRO A 16 -15.67 10.56 -4.68
C PRO A 16 -15.72 11.99 -4.12
N LEU A 17 -14.78 12.35 -3.23
CA LEU A 17 -14.76 13.65 -2.56
C LEU A 17 -13.54 14.53 -2.90
N GLU A 18 -12.52 13.97 -3.56
CA GLU A 18 -11.22 14.62 -3.77
C GLU A 18 -10.86 14.62 -5.26
N PRO A 19 -11.24 15.67 -6.02
CA PRO A 19 -11.11 15.67 -7.48
C PRO A 19 -9.67 15.53 -8.01
N GLY A 20 -8.67 15.84 -7.18
CA GLY A 20 -7.25 15.69 -7.52
C GLY A 20 -6.74 14.25 -7.46
N LEU A 21 -7.47 13.34 -6.80
CA LEU A 21 -7.08 11.93 -6.66
C LEU A 21 -7.76 11.10 -7.76
N ARG A 22 -7.00 10.77 -8.80
CA ARG A 22 -7.47 10.05 -10.00
C ARG A 22 -6.48 8.99 -10.44
N GLY A 23 -6.99 7.96 -11.11
CA GLY A 23 -6.19 6.83 -11.59
C GLY A 23 -5.73 5.89 -10.48
N ILE A 24 -4.90 4.91 -10.86
CA ILE A 24 -4.40 3.87 -9.96
C ILE A 24 -3.01 4.21 -9.46
N TYR A 25 -2.80 4.12 -8.14
CA TYR A 25 -1.47 4.28 -7.56
C TYR A 25 -0.52 3.16 -8.00
N GLY A 26 -0.94 1.91 -7.75
CA GLY A 26 -0.16 0.71 -8.04
C GLY A 26 -1.01 -0.56 -8.04
N THR A 27 -0.36 -1.70 -8.23
CA THR A 27 -0.97 -3.03 -8.21
C THR A 27 -0.48 -3.78 -6.98
N ILE A 28 -1.41 -4.31 -6.18
CA ILE A 28 -1.11 -5.16 -5.03
C ILE A 28 -1.39 -6.60 -5.44
N PHE A 29 -0.36 -7.44 -5.42
CA PHE A 29 -0.54 -8.88 -5.53
C PHE A 29 -0.68 -9.45 -4.13
N THR A 30 -1.80 -10.11 -3.86
CA THR A 30 -2.08 -10.78 -2.59
C THR A 30 -2.08 -12.29 -2.76
N GLY A 31 -1.70 -13.01 -1.71
CA GLY A 31 -1.69 -14.46 -1.69
C GLY A 31 -1.64 -15.03 -0.26
N PRO A 32 -1.61 -16.37 -0.13
CA PRO A 32 -1.47 -17.02 1.16
C PRO A 32 -0.23 -16.54 1.90
N ALA A 33 -0.35 -16.36 3.22
CA ALA A 33 0.78 -16.08 4.08
C ALA A 33 1.80 -17.23 4.06
N SER A 34 3.08 -16.90 4.25
CA SER A 34 4.14 -17.91 4.43
C SER A 34 4.47 -18.24 5.89
N ASP A 35 3.94 -17.46 6.83
CA ASP A 35 4.06 -17.68 8.28
C ASP A 35 2.66 -17.72 8.89
N ASP A 36 2.42 -18.69 9.78
CA ASP A 36 1.11 -18.91 10.44
C ASP A 36 0.66 -17.73 11.31
N ARG A 37 1.53 -16.78 11.60
CA ARG A 37 1.22 -15.54 12.33
C ARG A 37 0.72 -14.41 11.42
N ALA A 38 0.65 -14.61 10.11
CA ALA A 38 0.12 -13.65 9.16
C ALA A 38 -1.14 -14.19 8.47
N ASP A 39 -2.08 -13.31 8.17
CA ASP A 39 -3.35 -13.66 7.52
C ASP A 39 -3.17 -13.72 6.00
N LEU A 40 -2.43 -12.78 5.43
CA LEU A 40 -2.12 -12.70 4.01
C LEU A 40 -0.70 -12.20 3.79
N LYS A 41 -0.17 -12.50 2.60
CA LYS A 41 1.08 -11.92 2.08
C LYS A 41 0.80 -11.05 0.87
N ASN A 42 1.54 -9.97 0.73
CA ASN A 42 1.48 -9.13 -0.46
C ASN A 42 2.84 -8.68 -1.00
N VAL A 43 2.78 -8.20 -2.24
CA VAL A 43 3.77 -7.28 -2.79
C VAL A 43 3.04 -6.15 -3.52
N THR A 44 3.40 -4.90 -3.20
CA THR A 44 2.89 -3.71 -3.88
C THR A 44 3.88 -3.24 -4.94
N ILE A 45 3.40 -3.11 -6.18
CA ILE A 45 4.16 -2.55 -7.30
C ILE A 45 3.56 -1.18 -7.65
N PHE A 46 4.36 -0.11 -7.60
CA PHE A 46 3.87 1.25 -7.74
C PHE A 46 4.83 2.14 -8.55
N ALA A 47 4.44 3.41 -8.75
CA ALA A 47 5.21 4.40 -9.52
C ALA A 47 5.67 3.83 -10.88
N ASP A 48 6.97 3.85 -11.15
CA ASP A 48 7.58 3.28 -12.35
C ASP A 48 8.20 1.90 -12.06
N ALA A 49 7.32 0.94 -11.75
CA ALA A 49 7.65 -0.44 -11.40
C ALA A 49 8.51 -0.60 -10.13
N GLU A 50 8.38 0.32 -9.18
CA GLU A 50 8.99 0.19 -7.86
C GLU A 50 8.27 -0.89 -7.04
N VAL A 51 9.04 -1.59 -6.22
CA VAL A 51 8.54 -2.66 -5.33
C VAL A 51 8.58 -2.18 -3.89
N ASP A 52 7.45 -2.20 -3.20
CA ASP A 52 7.43 -1.94 -1.76
C ASP A 52 8.00 -3.17 -1.00
N ARG A 53 8.99 -2.92 -0.14
CA ARG A 53 9.60 -3.96 0.71
C ARG A 53 8.82 -4.14 2.01
N SER A 54 8.02 -3.16 2.40
CA SER A 54 7.07 -3.27 3.49
C SER A 54 5.78 -3.95 2.99
N PRO A 55 4.86 -4.32 3.89
CA PRO A 55 3.52 -4.75 3.49
C PRO A 55 2.67 -3.64 2.85
N CYS A 56 3.22 -2.42 2.70
CA CYS A 56 2.57 -1.20 2.24
C CYS A 56 1.43 -0.77 3.16
N GLY A 57 1.58 0.35 3.87
CA GLY A 57 0.57 0.81 4.84
C GLY A 57 -0.79 1.10 4.19
N THR A 58 -0.80 1.94 3.16
CA THR A 58 -2.01 2.25 2.39
C THR A 58 -2.53 1.03 1.63
N GLY A 59 -1.64 0.16 1.14
CA GLY A 59 -2.03 -1.10 0.50
C GLY A 59 -2.71 -2.06 1.46
N THR A 60 -2.23 -2.13 2.71
CA THR A 60 -2.85 -2.91 3.79
C THR A 60 -4.23 -2.37 4.11
N CYS A 61 -4.40 -1.05 4.23
CA CYS A 61 -5.71 -0.41 4.40
C CYS A 61 -6.69 -0.76 3.26
N ALA A 62 -6.21 -0.73 2.00
CA ALA A 62 -7.03 -1.07 0.84
C ALA A 62 -7.46 -2.54 0.83
N VAL A 63 -6.53 -3.46 1.15
CA VAL A 63 -6.84 -4.89 1.28
C VAL A 63 -7.85 -5.12 2.42
N MET A 64 -7.65 -4.50 3.58
CA MET A 64 -8.58 -4.56 4.71
C MET A 64 -9.98 -4.08 4.32
N ALA A 65 -10.11 -2.97 3.59
CA ALA A 65 -11.39 -2.48 3.13
C ALA A 65 -12.11 -3.47 2.19
N VAL A 66 -11.37 -4.14 1.29
CA VAL A 66 -11.92 -5.17 0.40
C VAL A 66 -12.42 -6.38 1.19
N ILE A 67 -11.62 -6.91 2.13
CA ILE A 67 -12.02 -8.09 2.91
C ILE A 67 -13.09 -7.77 3.96
N ASP A 68 -13.15 -6.55 4.48
CA ASP A 68 -14.27 -6.08 5.32
C ASP A 68 -15.57 -6.02 4.51
N ALA A 69 -15.54 -5.46 3.29
CA ALA A 69 -16.69 -5.45 2.39
C ALA A 69 -17.16 -6.86 1.98
N MET A 70 -16.26 -7.85 2.01
CA MET A 70 -16.58 -9.26 1.81
C MET A 70 -17.09 -9.97 3.08
N GLY A 71 -17.09 -9.31 4.24
CA GLY A 71 -17.47 -9.90 5.52
C GLY A 71 -16.44 -10.92 6.07
N LEU A 72 -15.20 -10.87 5.59
CA LEU A 72 -14.13 -11.79 5.95
C LEU A 72 -13.24 -11.26 7.09
N LEU A 73 -13.37 -9.97 7.43
CA LEU A 73 -12.61 -9.35 8.50
C LEU A 73 -13.35 -9.46 9.84
N GLY A 74 -12.72 -10.05 10.84
CA GLY A 74 -13.30 -10.18 12.19
C GLY A 74 -13.29 -8.84 12.94
N GLU A 75 -14.37 -8.54 13.66
CA GLU A 75 -14.54 -7.23 14.33
C GLU A 75 -13.49 -6.98 15.44
N ASP A 76 -13.06 -8.03 16.14
CA ASP A 76 -12.15 -7.94 17.29
C ASP A 76 -10.78 -8.60 17.04
N LYS A 77 -10.43 -8.87 15.78
CA LYS A 77 -9.18 -9.55 15.43
C LYS A 77 -8.22 -8.62 14.69
N PRO A 78 -6.94 -8.58 15.10
CA PRO A 78 -5.93 -7.92 14.29
C PRO A 78 -5.78 -8.64 12.95
N PHE A 79 -5.57 -7.87 11.89
CA PHE A 79 -5.18 -8.37 10.57
C PHE A 79 -3.68 -8.21 10.39
N VAL A 80 -2.94 -9.30 10.28
CA VAL A 80 -1.49 -9.28 10.14
C VAL A 80 -1.12 -9.51 8.67
N HIS A 81 -0.51 -8.50 8.07
CA HIS A 81 -0.17 -8.49 6.65
C HIS A 81 1.34 -8.64 6.45
N GLU A 82 1.75 -9.69 5.74
CA GLU A 82 3.14 -10.01 5.44
C GLU A 82 3.60 -9.37 4.13
N SER A 83 4.83 -8.85 4.09
CA SER A 83 5.46 -8.37 2.86
C SER A 83 6.17 -9.48 2.09
N LEU A 84 6.63 -9.16 0.88
CA LEU A 84 7.45 -10.05 0.06
C LEU A 84 8.68 -10.60 0.83
N ILE A 85 9.31 -9.77 1.67
CA ILE A 85 10.53 -10.10 2.41
C ILE A 85 10.27 -10.56 3.86
N GLY A 86 9.01 -10.82 4.22
CA GLY A 86 8.64 -11.38 5.53
C GLY A 86 8.49 -10.36 6.67
N THR A 87 8.56 -9.06 6.39
CA THR A 87 8.19 -8.02 7.37
C THR A 87 6.67 -7.93 7.52
N ARG A 88 6.18 -7.35 8.62
CA ARG A 88 4.75 -7.37 8.97
C ARG A 88 4.25 -6.01 9.42
N PHE A 89 2.98 -5.76 9.11
CA PHE A 89 2.14 -4.73 9.71
C PHE A 89 0.93 -5.40 10.34
N THR A 90 0.43 -4.79 11.42
CA THR A 90 -0.80 -5.21 12.08
C THR A 90 -1.85 -4.14 11.84
N GLY A 91 -3.00 -4.54 11.31
CA GLY A 91 -4.13 -3.68 11.02
C GLY A 91 -5.34 -3.95 11.92
N ARG A 92 -6.14 -2.92 12.17
CA ARG A 92 -7.43 -3.01 12.89
C ARG A 92 -8.45 -2.07 12.23
N VAL A 93 -9.72 -2.47 12.19
CA VAL A 93 -10.82 -1.54 11.89
C VAL A 93 -11.18 -0.78 13.15
N ALA A 94 -10.90 0.51 13.19
CA ALA A 94 -11.26 1.35 14.34
C ALA A 94 -12.74 1.71 14.34
N SER A 95 -13.31 1.95 13.15
CA SER A 95 -14.75 2.17 12.97
C SER A 95 -15.14 1.96 11.51
N ARG A 96 -16.45 1.83 11.25
CA ARG A 96 -17.02 1.79 9.89
C ARG A 96 -17.79 3.08 9.64
N THR A 97 -17.70 3.60 8.42
CA THR A 97 -18.21 4.91 8.03
C THR A 97 -18.61 4.96 6.56
N LEU A 98 -18.94 6.15 6.06
CA LEU A 98 -19.16 6.44 4.64
C LEU A 98 -18.14 7.45 4.13
N VAL A 99 -17.70 7.27 2.88
CA VAL A 99 -16.95 8.27 2.11
C VAL A 99 -17.76 8.57 0.85
N GLY A 100 -18.43 9.72 0.84
CA GLY A 100 -19.50 9.96 -0.14
C GLY A 100 -20.63 8.96 0.07
N GLU A 101 -20.98 8.22 -0.98
CA GLU A 101 -22.01 7.17 -0.93
C GLU A 101 -21.43 5.76 -0.68
N HIS A 102 -20.11 5.64 -0.51
CA HIS A 102 -19.42 4.35 -0.38
C HIS A 102 -19.23 3.95 1.08
N HIS A 103 -19.56 2.71 1.42
CA HIS A 103 -19.16 2.09 2.68
C HIS A 103 -17.64 2.03 2.80
N ALA A 104 -17.13 2.42 3.96
CA ALA A 104 -15.71 2.53 4.23
C ALA A 104 -15.38 2.11 5.65
N ILE A 105 -14.09 1.87 5.89
CA ILE A 105 -13.52 1.65 7.21
C ILE A 105 -12.60 2.82 7.58
N VAL A 106 -12.41 3.03 8.87
CA VAL A 106 -11.29 3.80 9.43
C VAL A 106 -10.24 2.77 9.88
N PRO A 107 -9.22 2.48 9.04
CA PRO A 107 -8.20 1.51 9.39
C PRO A 107 -7.12 2.14 10.27
N GLU A 108 -6.61 1.37 11.22
CA GLU A 108 -5.39 1.67 11.96
C GLU A 108 -4.31 0.66 11.60
N ILE A 109 -3.09 1.14 11.36
CA ILE A 109 -1.93 0.32 10.99
C ILE A 109 -0.82 0.54 12.01
N GLU A 110 -0.30 -0.57 12.52
CA GLU A 110 0.86 -0.63 13.38
C GLU A 110 2.04 -1.26 12.63
N GLY A 111 3.20 -0.64 12.80
CA GLY A 111 4.47 -1.11 12.27
C GLY A 111 5.62 -0.58 13.11
N SER A 112 6.84 -0.83 12.67
CA SER A 112 8.04 -0.34 13.33
C SER A 112 9.02 0.20 12.30
N ALA A 113 9.82 1.17 12.71
CA ALA A 113 10.88 1.76 11.92
C ALA A 113 12.14 1.90 12.79
N TRP A 114 13.30 1.93 12.14
CA TRP A 114 14.60 2.01 12.79
C TRP A 114 15.45 3.09 12.14
N ILE A 115 16.25 3.80 12.94
CA ILE A 115 17.25 4.74 12.44
C ILE A 115 18.32 3.93 11.69
N THR A 116 18.54 4.25 10.41
CA THR A 116 19.52 3.56 9.56
C THR A 116 20.81 4.35 9.37
N GLY A 117 20.77 5.66 9.60
CA GLY A 117 21.93 6.53 9.46
C GLY A 117 21.57 8.01 9.56
N GLU A 118 22.62 8.82 9.65
CA GLU A 118 22.57 10.27 9.45
C GLU A 118 23.35 10.58 8.18
N HIS A 119 22.77 11.36 7.27
CA HIS A 119 23.34 11.59 5.94
C HIS A 119 23.45 13.08 5.65
N THR A 120 24.60 13.50 5.13
CA THR A 120 24.78 14.81 4.46
C THR A 120 24.97 14.57 2.97
N PHE A 121 23.95 14.91 2.17
CA PHE A 121 24.05 14.86 0.72
C PHE A 121 24.67 16.15 0.18
N ILE A 122 25.70 16.03 -0.66
CA ILE A 122 26.39 17.16 -1.29
C ILE A 122 26.30 16.96 -2.80
N VAL A 123 25.90 18.02 -3.51
CA VAL A 123 25.72 18.02 -4.97
C VAL A 123 26.58 19.12 -5.55
N ASP A 124 27.57 18.75 -6.36
CA ASP A 124 28.45 19.71 -7.05
C ASP A 124 27.77 20.21 -8.34
N ASP A 125 27.90 21.50 -8.63
CA ASP A 125 27.30 22.10 -9.82
C ASP A 125 27.89 21.56 -11.13
N THR A 126 29.13 21.08 -11.09
CA THR A 126 29.89 20.52 -12.22
C THR A 126 29.74 19.01 -12.37
N ASP A 127 29.07 18.32 -11.43
CA ASP A 127 28.80 16.89 -11.54
C ASP A 127 27.82 16.62 -12.70
N PRO A 128 28.23 15.86 -13.75
CA PRO A 128 27.37 15.56 -14.88
C PRO A 128 26.16 14.68 -14.53
N LEU A 129 26.16 14.03 -13.36
CA LEU A 129 25.09 13.16 -12.87
C LEU A 129 24.40 13.74 -11.62
N LYS A 130 24.50 15.05 -11.37
CA LYS A 130 23.96 15.72 -10.16
C LYS A 130 22.47 15.53 -9.89
N ASN A 131 21.69 15.16 -10.91
CA ASN A 131 20.25 14.90 -10.80
C ASN A 131 19.92 13.40 -10.65
N GLY A 132 20.93 12.54 -10.53
CA GLY A 132 20.77 11.09 -10.56
C GLY A 132 20.41 10.54 -11.94
N PHE A 133 20.21 9.24 -12.00
CA PHE A 133 19.75 8.51 -13.17
C PHE A 133 19.01 7.25 -12.71
N ARG A 134 18.28 6.63 -13.64
CA ARG A 134 17.57 5.38 -13.40
C ARG A 134 17.91 4.39 -14.51
N ILE A 135 18.05 3.12 -14.15
CA ILE A 135 18.31 1.99 -15.07
C ILE A 135 16.99 1.25 -15.31
#